data_AF-A0A7C1GJH8-F1
#
_entry.id   AF-A0A7C1GJH8-F1
#
_cell.length_a   1.000
_cell.length_b   1.000
_cell.length_c   1.000
_cell.angle_alpha   90.00
_cell.angle_beta   90.00
_cell.angle_gamma   90.00
#
_symmetry.space_group_name_H-M   'P 1'
#
loop_
_entity.id
_entity.type
_entity.pdbx_description
1 polymer ?
#
loop_
_entity_poly.entity_id
_entity_poly.type
_entity_poly.pdbx_seq_one_letter_code
_entity_poly.pdbx_strand_id
1 'polypeptide(L)'
;MGGMGGMGGMGGMGGMGGMGGMGGMGGMGDMFGITSMSDMGGLAGATDMGGLTALGGATRGAIGAPGMSGGVSGMSGKSGGMPPVGMAMPPRIEVPLLSVADLEYTSGATSIQRTNGQRKLIVSADVVTEVANAREIIDHITSDYFPQLQARYRDIDMAFKGDYQMFRDAIDSLYIGFPLAVIGIFIIVATVFRSYVQPLVILVTVPFGVSGAVFGHMLLRYDITMMSVFGLVALAGVVVNDAIVLIECINNYVADGESFYEAVRRGGARRFRAIFLTTITTVGGLAPMIAEQDRTAKPLIPMAIAIAAGIIFATLLTLFLVPALMCILNDLRRLVHFLLTGVLPSPEEVEPARLRKIDPDA
;
A
#
# COMPACT_ATOMS: atom_id res chain seq x y z
N MET A 1 0.66 -31.52 58.13
CA MET A 1 0.41 -31.23 59.56
C MET A 1 1.10 -29.92 59.90
N GLY A 2 0.33 -28.91 60.32
CA GLY A 2 0.74 -27.69 61.06
C GLY A 2 1.75 -26.75 60.36
N GLY A 3 1.48 -25.48 60.06
CA GLY A 3 0.55 -24.53 60.65
C GLY A 3 1.28 -23.59 61.63
N MET A 4 1.02 -22.28 61.48
CA MET A 4 1.41 -21.13 62.32
C MET A 4 2.78 -20.51 62.02
N GLY A 5 2.94 -19.19 61.89
CA GLY A 5 2.03 -18.06 62.09
C GLY A 5 2.77 -16.83 62.62
N GLY A 6 2.27 -15.63 62.30
CA GLY A 6 2.59 -14.36 62.99
C GLY A 6 3.49 -13.41 62.19
N MET A 7 2.98 -12.37 61.51
CA MET A 7 2.43 -11.08 62.00
C MET A 7 3.49 -10.05 62.43
N GLY A 8 3.39 -8.84 61.85
CA GLY A 8 3.58 -7.60 62.63
C GLY A 8 4.21 -6.39 61.92
N GLY A 9 3.39 -5.34 61.73
CA GLY A 9 3.82 -3.92 61.68
C GLY A 9 4.07 -3.35 60.28
N MET A 10 3.23 -2.52 59.62
CA MET A 10 2.26 -1.48 60.00
C MET A 10 2.91 -0.09 60.27
N GLY A 11 2.51 0.89 59.43
CA GLY A 11 2.65 2.35 59.62
C GLY A 11 3.63 3.02 58.63
N GLY A 12 3.29 4.06 57.89
CA GLY A 12 2.08 4.87 57.78
C GLY A 12 2.34 6.12 56.93
N MET A 13 1.32 6.51 56.15
CA MET A 13 0.86 7.86 55.78
C MET A 13 1.83 8.93 55.21
N GLY A 14 1.42 9.47 54.06
CA GLY A 14 1.75 10.82 53.61
C GLY A 14 1.27 11.08 52.18
N GLY A 15 0.05 11.61 52.02
CA GLY A 15 -0.58 11.89 50.71
C GLY A 15 -0.37 13.32 50.17
N MET A 16 -1.14 13.61 49.11
CA MET A 16 -1.21 14.79 48.22
C MET A 16 -0.39 14.63 46.93
N GLY A 17 -0.89 14.89 45.72
CA GLY A 17 -2.16 15.41 45.23
C GLY A 17 -2.20 15.22 43.69
N GLY A 18 -3.38 15.25 43.10
CA GLY A 18 -3.64 14.67 41.78
C GLY A 18 -3.35 15.52 40.55
N MET A 19 -3.41 14.84 39.41
CA MET A 19 -3.74 15.26 38.04
C MET A 19 -3.72 13.94 37.25
N GLY A 20 -4.83 13.42 36.74
CA GLY A 20 -5.59 13.96 35.62
C GLY A 20 -5.49 12.90 34.51
N GLY A 21 -6.60 12.23 34.23
CA GLY A 21 -6.62 10.91 33.60
C GLY A 21 -6.26 10.83 32.12
N MET A 22 -5.91 9.61 31.71
CA MET A 22 -6.07 9.10 30.36
C MET A 22 -6.26 7.58 30.47
N GLY A 23 -7.52 7.16 30.30
CA GLY A 23 -7.92 5.77 30.33
C GLY A 23 -7.91 5.13 28.94
N GLY A 24 -7.86 3.80 28.95
CA GLY A 24 -8.58 2.97 27.99
C GLY A 24 -7.88 2.70 26.67
N MET A 25 -6.96 1.73 26.67
CA MET A 25 -6.70 0.90 25.50
C MET A 25 -8.00 0.17 25.12
N GLY A 26 -8.56 0.53 23.97
CA GLY A 26 -9.69 -0.14 23.35
C GLY A 26 -9.58 -0.09 21.83
N GLY A 27 -9.71 -1.25 21.19
CA GLY A 27 -10.25 -1.36 19.83
C GLY A 27 -9.25 -1.29 18.67
N MET A 28 -8.51 -2.37 18.43
CA MET A 28 -7.71 -2.62 17.23
C MET A 28 -8.60 -3.16 16.06
N GLY A 29 -9.76 -2.54 15.83
CA GLY A 29 -10.84 -3.09 15.00
C GLY A 29 -11.32 -2.26 13.79
N ASP A 30 -11.01 -0.96 13.68
CA ASP A 30 -11.64 -0.07 12.67
C ASP A 30 -10.65 0.45 11.61
N MET A 31 -9.84 -0.44 11.02
CA MET A 31 -8.88 -0.04 9.97
C MET A 31 -9.33 -0.40 8.54
N PHE A 32 -10.51 -0.99 8.35
CA PHE A 32 -11.13 -1.23 7.05
C PHE A 32 -12.63 -0.91 7.10
N GLY A 33 -12.97 0.36 6.86
CA GLY A 33 -14.36 0.81 6.71
C GLY A 33 -14.95 0.44 5.35
N ILE A 34 -15.19 -0.86 5.13
CA ILE A 34 -16.03 -1.36 4.03
C ILE A 34 -17.15 -2.18 4.66
N THR A 35 -18.28 -1.54 4.96
CA THR A 35 -19.39 -2.19 5.69
C THR A 35 -20.64 -2.44 4.86
N SER A 36 -20.61 -2.28 3.53
CA SER A 36 -21.76 -2.66 2.69
C SER A 36 -21.44 -2.73 1.19
N MET A 37 -21.98 -3.75 0.53
CA MET A 37 -21.90 -4.02 -0.91
C MET A 37 -22.84 -3.12 -1.76
N SER A 38 -23.51 -2.14 -1.14
CA SER A 38 -24.40 -1.17 -1.81
C SER A 38 -23.68 0.07 -2.36
N ASP A 39 -22.46 0.37 -1.91
CA ASP A 39 -21.75 1.61 -2.26
C ASP A 39 -20.95 1.54 -3.58
N MET A 40 -20.94 0.38 -4.25
CA MET A 40 -20.24 0.17 -5.53
C MET A 40 -21.05 0.60 -6.77
N GLY A 41 -22.33 0.97 -6.64
CA GLY A 41 -23.22 1.19 -7.81
C GLY A 41 -23.28 2.60 -8.40
N GLY A 42 -22.64 3.60 -7.79
CA GLY A 42 -22.95 5.01 -8.07
C GLY A 42 -22.06 5.76 -9.08
N LEU A 43 -21.04 5.14 -9.67
CA LEU A 43 -19.94 5.87 -10.35
C LEU A 43 -19.80 5.59 -11.85
N ALA A 44 -20.82 5.04 -12.51
CA ALA A 44 -20.84 4.85 -13.95
C ALA A 44 -21.97 5.67 -14.60
N GLY A 45 -21.70 6.93 -14.95
CA GLY A 45 -22.65 7.70 -15.76
C GLY A 45 -22.48 9.21 -15.78
N ALA A 46 -21.30 9.73 -16.14
CA ALA A 46 -21.18 11.12 -16.61
C ALA A 46 -19.84 11.38 -17.31
N THR A 47 -19.66 10.82 -18.51
CA THR A 47 -18.67 11.31 -19.47
C THR A 47 -19.17 11.01 -20.88
N ASP A 48 -19.93 11.95 -21.44
CA ASP A 48 -19.91 12.16 -22.88
C ASP A 48 -20.30 13.62 -23.19
N MET A 49 -19.32 14.38 -23.67
CA MET A 49 -19.49 15.71 -24.26
C MET A 49 -18.50 15.83 -25.41
N GLY A 50 -18.87 15.24 -26.55
CA GLY A 50 -18.35 15.59 -27.85
C GLY A 50 -19.15 16.75 -28.45
N GLY A 51 -18.51 17.90 -28.59
CA GLY A 51 -19.06 19.02 -29.35
C GLY A 51 -18.93 18.81 -30.86
N LEU A 52 -19.82 19.45 -31.63
CA LEU A 52 -19.51 20.07 -32.93
C LEU A 52 -20.70 20.91 -33.43
N THR A 53 -20.41 22.20 -33.60
CA THR A 53 -20.94 23.18 -34.56
C THR A 53 -21.97 22.73 -35.60
N ALA A 54 -23.09 23.48 -35.68
CA ALA A 54 -23.70 23.86 -36.95
C ALA A 54 -24.44 25.22 -36.82
N LEU A 55 -24.04 26.14 -37.70
CA LEU A 55 -24.60 27.47 -37.92
C LEU A 55 -26.00 27.41 -38.56
N GLY A 56 -26.83 28.41 -38.23
CA GLY A 56 -27.70 29.07 -39.20
C GLY A 56 -29.17 28.66 -39.19
N GLY A 57 -30.06 29.65 -39.00
CA GLY A 57 -31.47 29.52 -39.36
C GLY A 57 -32.41 30.13 -38.34
N ALA A 58 -32.65 31.45 -38.47
CA ALA A 58 -33.74 32.12 -37.80
C ALA A 58 -35.09 31.60 -38.31
N THR A 59 -35.95 31.08 -37.42
CA THR A 59 -37.40 31.03 -37.64
C THR A 59 -38.15 31.10 -36.31
N ARG A 60 -38.96 32.16 -36.16
CA ARG A 60 -40.04 32.28 -35.18
C ARG A 60 -41.08 31.16 -35.40
N GLY A 61 -41.56 30.53 -34.34
CA GLY A 61 -42.68 29.59 -34.40
C GLY A 61 -43.14 29.15 -33.02
N ALA A 62 -44.43 29.34 -32.76
CA ALA A 62 -45.16 29.21 -31.50
C ALA A 62 -44.93 27.90 -30.70
N ILE A 63 -44.91 28.03 -29.37
CA ILE A 63 -45.02 26.90 -28.43
C ILE A 63 -46.50 26.72 -28.08
N GLY A 64 -47.10 25.64 -28.59
CA GLY A 64 -48.40 25.13 -28.16
C GLY A 64 -48.22 24.19 -26.97
N ALA A 65 -49.06 24.36 -25.94
CA ALA A 65 -49.14 23.46 -24.79
C ALA A 65 -49.97 22.20 -25.13
N PRO A 66 -49.55 20.98 -24.74
CA PRO A 66 -50.34 19.78 -24.94
C PRO A 66 -51.40 19.62 -23.84
N GLY A 67 -52.61 19.25 -24.27
CA GLY A 67 -53.75 18.94 -23.41
C GLY A 67 -53.64 17.59 -22.72
N MET A 68 -54.09 17.53 -21.47
CA MET A 68 -54.37 16.29 -20.75
C MET A 68 -55.88 16.12 -20.63
N SER A 69 -56.43 15.19 -21.41
CA SER A 69 -57.80 14.69 -21.25
C SER A 69 -57.80 13.52 -20.26
N GLY A 70 -58.44 13.69 -19.10
CA GLY A 70 -58.77 12.60 -18.19
C GLY A 70 -60.26 12.66 -17.88
N GLY A 71 -61.05 11.82 -18.53
CA GLY A 71 -62.49 11.69 -18.27
C GLY A 71 -62.76 10.81 -17.05
N VAL A 72 -63.73 11.21 -16.23
CA VAL A 72 -64.45 10.31 -15.32
C VAL A 72 -65.93 10.65 -15.39
N SER A 73 -66.69 9.68 -15.89
CA SER A 73 -68.15 9.65 -16.02
C SER A 73 -68.80 9.50 -14.64
N GLY A 74 -69.97 10.13 -14.47
CA GLY A 74 -70.56 10.44 -13.16
C GLY A 74 -71.34 9.32 -12.45
N MET A 75 -71.91 9.71 -11.30
CA MET A 75 -73.02 9.00 -10.65
C MET A 75 -73.85 10.04 -9.86
N SER A 76 -75.13 10.13 -10.22
CA SER A 76 -76.14 11.00 -9.61
C SER A 76 -76.73 10.32 -8.36
N GLY A 77 -76.75 11.01 -7.22
CA GLY A 77 -77.48 10.63 -6.01
C GLY A 77 -78.08 11.86 -5.31
N LYS A 78 -79.41 11.87 -5.13
CA LYS A 78 -80.18 12.96 -4.50
C LYS A 78 -80.25 12.83 -2.97
N SER A 79 -80.22 14.01 -2.33
CA SER A 79 -80.83 14.45 -1.05
C SER A 79 -80.34 13.90 0.30
N GLY A 80 -79.93 14.83 1.16
CA GLY A 80 -79.87 14.70 2.63
C GLY A 80 -79.14 15.90 3.24
N GLY A 81 -79.84 16.78 3.95
CA GLY A 81 -79.35 18.12 4.33
C GLY A 81 -78.36 18.17 5.49
N MET A 82 -77.40 19.10 5.40
CA MET A 82 -76.73 19.80 6.50
C MET A 82 -76.38 21.22 6.03
N PRO A 83 -76.45 22.26 6.89
CA PRO A 83 -76.19 23.64 6.49
C PRO A 83 -74.70 23.82 6.16
N PRO A 84 -74.32 24.65 5.18
CA PRO A 84 -72.92 24.93 4.91
C PRO A 84 -72.39 25.77 6.07
N VAL A 85 -71.56 25.18 6.93
CA VAL A 85 -70.58 25.96 7.69
C VAL A 85 -69.56 26.44 6.67
N GLY A 86 -69.91 27.53 6.01
CA GLY A 86 -69.02 28.26 5.13
C GLY A 86 -67.95 28.93 5.96
N MET A 87 -66.92 28.17 6.35
CA MET A 87 -65.63 28.79 6.54
C MET A 87 -65.08 29.01 5.14
N ALA A 88 -65.60 30.06 4.49
CA ALA A 88 -65.07 30.54 3.24
C ALA A 88 -63.59 30.81 3.49
N MET A 89 -62.72 30.02 2.87
CA MET A 89 -61.32 30.41 2.76
C MET A 89 -61.31 31.84 2.21
N PRO A 90 -60.51 32.76 2.78
CA PRO A 90 -60.45 34.12 2.26
C PRO A 90 -60.20 34.06 0.75
N PRO A 91 -60.80 34.99 -0.03
CA PRO A 91 -60.77 34.94 -1.48
C PRO A 91 -59.34 34.67 -1.95
N ARG A 92 -59.19 33.71 -2.87
CA ARG A 92 -57.89 33.38 -3.45
C ARG A 92 -57.45 34.57 -4.30
N ILE A 93 -56.78 35.53 -3.68
CA ILE A 93 -56.23 36.70 -4.35
C ILE A 93 -54.90 36.26 -4.95
N GLU A 94 -54.81 36.31 -6.28
CA GLU A 94 -53.57 36.09 -6.99
C GLU A 94 -52.77 37.39 -6.98
N VAL A 95 -51.76 37.45 -6.09
CA VAL A 95 -50.87 38.60 -5.98
C VAL A 95 -49.61 38.31 -6.79
N PRO A 96 -49.17 39.21 -7.71
CA PRO A 96 -47.92 39.03 -8.43
C PRO A 96 -46.73 38.92 -7.46
N LEU A 97 -45.83 37.96 -7.69
CA LEU A 97 -44.68 37.65 -6.80
C LEU A 97 -43.81 38.87 -6.49
N LEU A 98 -43.61 39.76 -7.47
CA LEU A 98 -42.86 41.02 -7.33
C LEU A 98 -43.52 42.03 -6.37
N SER A 99 -44.77 41.83 -5.97
CA SER A 99 -45.47 42.72 -5.03
C SER A 99 -45.21 42.34 -3.56
N VAL A 100 -44.62 41.17 -3.32
CA VAL A 100 -44.38 40.61 -1.98
C VAL A 100 -42.92 40.24 -1.72
N ALA A 101 -42.10 40.17 -2.77
CA ALA A 101 -40.68 39.86 -2.66
C ALA A 101 -39.88 40.56 -3.77
N ASP A 102 -38.70 41.07 -3.39
CA ASP A 102 -37.70 41.56 -4.34
C ASP A 102 -36.93 40.37 -4.92
N LEU A 103 -36.80 40.34 -6.25
CA LEU A 103 -36.11 39.28 -6.99
C LEU A 103 -34.74 39.79 -7.45
N GLU A 104 -33.67 39.26 -6.85
CA GLU A 104 -32.30 39.52 -7.26
C GLU A 104 -31.66 38.23 -7.79
N TYR A 105 -31.24 38.25 -9.06
CA TYR A 105 -30.50 37.14 -9.65
C TYR A 105 -29.03 37.26 -9.27
N THR A 106 -28.59 36.40 -8.35
CA THR A 106 -27.18 36.33 -7.96
C THR A 106 -26.55 34.99 -8.34
N SER A 107 -25.25 35.01 -8.64
CA SER A 107 -24.47 33.79 -8.84
C SER A 107 -24.06 33.22 -7.49
N GLY A 108 -24.70 32.13 -7.06
CA GLY A 108 -24.35 31.42 -5.83
C GLY A 108 -23.50 30.18 -6.10
N ALA A 109 -22.65 29.81 -5.12
CA ALA A 109 -21.95 28.52 -5.17
C ALA A 109 -22.97 27.37 -5.09
N THR A 110 -22.93 26.44 -6.05
CA THR A 110 -23.83 25.28 -6.11
C THR A 110 -23.59 24.28 -4.99
N SER A 111 -22.37 24.20 -4.46
CA SER A 111 -22.02 23.40 -3.28
C SER A 111 -20.79 23.96 -2.57
N ILE A 112 -20.83 24.02 -1.24
CA ILE A 112 -19.69 24.44 -0.40
C ILE A 112 -19.09 23.20 0.26
N GLN A 113 -18.01 22.68 -0.31
CA GLN A 113 -17.26 21.60 0.30
C GLN A 113 -16.32 22.12 1.40
N ARG A 114 -16.21 21.35 2.48
CA ARG A 114 -15.32 21.68 3.60
C ARG A 114 -14.49 20.48 4.02
N THR A 115 -13.28 20.74 4.50
CA THR A 115 -12.44 19.77 5.21
C THR A 115 -11.92 20.45 6.46
N ASN A 116 -12.08 19.81 7.62
CA ASN A 116 -11.71 20.37 8.94
C ASN A 116 -12.26 21.78 9.19
N GLY A 117 -13.49 22.06 8.75
CA GLY A 117 -14.16 23.35 8.94
C GLY A 117 -13.76 24.44 7.93
N GLN A 118 -12.71 24.24 7.13
CA GLN A 118 -12.27 25.19 6.11
C GLN A 118 -12.93 24.89 4.75
N ARG A 119 -13.27 25.93 3.99
CA ARG A 119 -13.80 25.78 2.62
C ARG A 119 -12.69 25.25 1.72
N LYS A 120 -13.00 24.25 0.90
CA LYS A 120 -12.05 23.70 -0.07
C LYS A 120 -12.54 23.88 -1.50
N LEU A 121 -11.58 24.07 -2.40
CA LEU A 121 -11.76 23.96 -3.84
C LEU A 121 -10.93 22.77 -4.31
N ILE A 122 -11.54 21.87 -5.08
CA ILE A 122 -10.84 20.71 -5.66
C ILE A 122 -10.47 21.07 -7.09
N VAL A 123 -9.18 20.97 -7.39
CA VAL A 123 -8.65 21.05 -8.76
C VAL A 123 -8.07 19.68 -9.08
N SER A 124 -8.61 19.03 -10.11
CA SER A 124 -8.18 17.71 -10.58
C SER A 124 -7.50 17.82 -11.92
N ALA A 125 -6.46 17.01 -12.12
CA ALA A 125 -5.76 16.86 -13.40
C ALA A 125 -5.27 15.42 -13.53
N ASP A 126 -5.31 14.90 -14.74
CA ASP A 126 -4.76 13.58 -15.07
C ASP A 126 -3.39 13.74 -15.74
N VAL A 127 -2.46 12.87 -15.37
CA VAL A 127 -1.12 12.86 -15.96
C VAL A 127 -1.10 11.90 -17.14
N VAL A 128 -0.67 12.39 -18.30
CA VAL A 128 -0.37 11.55 -19.46
C VAL A 128 1.02 10.95 -19.27
N THR A 129 1.07 9.74 -18.72
CA THR A 129 2.32 9.05 -18.30
C THR A 129 3.28 8.73 -19.44
N GLU A 130 2.82 8.76 -20.69
CA GLU A 130 3.66 8.60 -21.89
C GLU A 130 4.60 9.79 -22.14
N VAL A 131 4.25 10.98 -21.65
CA VAL A 131 4.94 12.24 -21.95
C VAL A 131 5.62 12.83 -20.72
N ALA A 132 5.07 12.61 -19.52
CA ALA A 132 5.56 13.25 -18.31
C ALA A 132 5.40 12.38 -17.05
N ASN A 133 6.33 12.54 -16.11
CA ASN A 133 6.31 11.84 -14.84
C ASN A 133 5.48 12.60 -13.80
N ALA A 134 4.52 11.92 -13.17
CA ALA A 134 3.64 12.52 -12.16
C ALA A 134 4.41 13.13 -10.98
N ARG A 135 5.49 12.49 -10.52
CA ARG A 135 6.30 12.97 -9.40
C ARG A 135 7.04 14.26 -9.76
N GLU A 136 7.63 14.31 -10.94
CA GLU A 136 8.34 15.49 -11.43
C GLU A 136 7.40 16.70 -11.57
N ILE A 137 6.20 16.48 -12.11
CA ILE A 137 5.17 17.53 -12.19
C ILE A 137 4.79 18.03 -10.80
N ILE A 138 4.53 17.13 -9.86
CA ILE A 138 4.14 17.49 -8.50
C ILE A 138 5.27 18.25 -7.79
N ASP A 139 6.51 17.78 -7.93
CA ASP A 139 7.68 18.41 -7.33
C ASP A 139 7.89 19.82 -7.91
N HIS A 140 7.74 20.01 -9.23
CA HIS A 140 7.80 21.32 -9.88
C HIS A 140 6.66 22.25 -9.45
N ILE A 141 5.41 21.76 -9.37
CA ILE A 141 4.28 22.57 -8.88
C ILE A 141 4.49 22.98 -7.41
N THR A 142 4.99 22.07 -6.58
CA THR A 142 5.18 22.31 -5.14
C THR A 142 6.35 23.26 -4.87
N SER A 143 7.44 23.15 -5.64
CA SER A 143 8.64 23.96 -5.43
C SER A 143 8.56 25.34 -6.09
N ASP A 144 7.98 25.43 -7.29
CA ASP A 144 8.00 26.68 -8.05
C ASP A 144 6.67 27.44 -7.94
N TYR A 145 5.54 26.75 -8.14
CA TYR A 145 4.25 27.42 -8.30
C TYR A 145 3.55 27.72 -6.95
N PHE A 146 3.55 26.76 -6.02
CA PHE A 146 2.88 26.92 -4.72
C PHE A 146 3.44 28.10 -3.90
N PRO A 147 4.76 28.31 -3.78
CA PRO A 147 5.29 29.43 -3.02
C PRO A 147 4.92 30.79 -3.63
N GLN A 148 4.91 30.88 -4.96
CA GLN A 148 4.50 32.10 -5.68
C GLN A 148 3.03 32.43 -5.42
N LEU A 149 2.17 31.41 -5.44
CA LEU A 149 0.74 31.60 -5.22
C LEU A 149 0.43 31.93 -3.75
N GLN A 150 1.13 31.30 -2.81
CA GLN A 150 1.00 31.58 -1.37
C GLN A 150 1.54 32.97 -1.00
N ALA A 151 2.58 33.46 -1.70
CA ALA A 151 3.05 34.84 -1.55
C ALA A 151 2.02 35.86 -2.05
N ARG A 152 1.24 35.52 -3.08
CA ARG A 152 0.18 36.38 -3.63
C ARG A 152 -1.12 36.32 -2.81
N TYR A 153 -1.45 35.16 -2.24
CA TYR A 153 -2.67 34.92 -1.46
C TYR A 153 -2.32 34.22 -0.15
N ARG A 154 -2.23 34.98 0.95
CA ARG A 154 -1.78 34.48 2.26
C ARG A 154 -2.80 33.56 2.97
N ASP A 155 -4.07 33.62 2.56
CA ASP A 155 -5.18 32.89 3.20
C ASP A 155 -5.52 31.56 2.51
N ILE A 156 -4.68 31.10 1.57
CA ILE A 156 -4.90 29.85 0.83
C ILE A 156 -3.86 28.82 1.27
N ASP A 157 -4.36 27.69 1.76
CA ASP A 157 -3.56 26.48 1.97
C ASP A 157 -3.75 25.52 0.78
N MET A 158 -2.66 24.92 0.33
CA MET A 158 -2.64 24.07 -0.87
C MET A 158 -1.98 22.74 -0.50
N ALA A 159 -2.73 21.66 -0.71
CA ALA A 159 -2.22 20.32 -0.47
C ALA A 159 -2.68 19.38 -1.58
N PHE A 160 -1.75 18.59 -2.09
CA PHE A 160 -2.09 17.44 -2.93
C PHE A 160 -2.78 16.36 -2.08
N LYS A 161 -3.96 15.95 -2.52
CA LYS A 161 -4.83 14.94 -1.89
C LYS A 161 -5.20 13.86 -2.90
N GLY A 162 -5.78 12.75 -2.43
CA GLY A 162 -6.13 11.60 -3.28
C GLY A 162 -4.96 10.63 -3.44
N ASP A 163 -4.78 10.09 -4.64
CA ASP A 163 -3.84 8.99 -4.94
C ASP A 163 -2.39 9.31 -4.54
N TYR A 164 -1.95 10.55 -4.72
CA TYR A 164 -0.60 10.96 -4.31
C TYR A 164 -0.42 10.95 -2.79
N GLN A 165 -1.45 11.31 -2.01
CA GLN A 165 -1.38 11.21 -0.56
C GLN A 165 -1.33 9.74 -0.13
N MET A 166 -2.19 8.89 -0.70
CA MET A 166 -2.16 7.45 -0.41
C MET A 166 -0.80 6.83 -0.74
N PHE A 167 -0.19 7.21 -1.86
CA PHE A 167 1.15 6.77 -2.23
C PHE A 167 2.22 7.23 -1.22
N ARG A 168 2.19 8.50 -0.79
CA ARG A 168 3.12 9.00 0.24
C ARG A 168 2.95 8.30 1.57
N ASP A 169 1.73 8.20 2.07
CA ASP A 169 1.44 7.56 3.36
C ASP A 169 1.88 6.07 3.35
N ALA A 170 1.71 5.38 2.22
CA ALA A 170 2.17 4.00 2.04
C ALA A 170 3.71 3.89 2.01
N ILE A 171 4.39 4.80 1.31
CA ILE A 171 5.86 4.85 1.25
C ILE A 171 6.44 5.19 2.63
N ASP A 172 5.85 6.14 3.35
CA ASP A 172 6.27 6.50 4.72
C ASP A 172 6.13 5.31 5.68
N SER A 173 5.03 4.57 5.56
CA SER A 173 4.83 3.33 6.31
C SER A 173 5.88 2.27 5.95
N LEU A 174 6.24 2.18 4.67
CA LEU A 174 7.27 1.24 4.20
C LEU A 174 8.68 1.62 4.69
N TYR A 175 9.00 2.92 4.75
CA TYR A 175 10.30 3.40 5.23
C TYR A 175 10.61 2.91 6.64
N ILE A 176 9.58 2.74 7.48
CA ILE A 176 9.72 2.20 8.84
C ILE A 176 9.58 0.68 8.84
N GLY A 177 8.57 0.16 8.14
CA GLY A 177 8.23 -1.27 8.16
C GLY A 177 9.25 -2.17 7.49
N PHE A 178 9.85 -1.75 6.38
CA PHE A 178 10.79 -2.57 5.62
C PHE A 178 12.11 -2.81 6.38
N PRO A 179 12.79 -1.79 6.95
CA PRO A 179 13.97 -2.01 7.78
C PRO A 179 13.66 -2.88 9.01
N LEU A 180 12.50 -2.68 9.65
CA LEU A 180 12.09 -3.49 10.79
C LEU A 180 11.93 -4.97 10.41
N ALA A 181 11.32 -5.26 9.26
CA ALA A 181 11.20 -6.61 8.72
C ALA A 181 12.57 -7.21 8.39
N VAL A 182 13.46 -6.46 7.75
CA VAL A 182 14.83 -6.88 7.43
C VAL A 182 15.63 -7.20 8.70
N ILE A 183 15.51 -6.37 9.74
CA ILE A 183 16.14 -6.62 11.05
C ILE A 183 15.54 -7.87 11.71
N GLY A 184 14.22 -8.05 11.65
CA GLY A 184 13.56 -9.25 12.17
C GLY A 184 14.08 -10.53 11.49
N ILE A 185 14.16 -10.52 10.16
CA ILE A 185 14.74 -11.61 9.35
C ILE A 185 16.19 -11.84 9.77
N PHE A 186 16.99 -10.77 9.89
CA PHE A 186 18.39 -10.86 10.32
C PHE A 186 18.55 -11.58 11.65
N ILE A 187 17.78 -11.20 12.67
CA ILE A 187 17.86 -11.79 14.02
C ILE A 187 17.50 -13.28 13.98
N ILE A 188 16.43 -13.64 13.28
CA ILE A 188 15.99 -15.04 13.16
C ILE A 188 17.08 -15.87 12.48
N VAL A 189 17.59 -15.42 11.33
CA VAL A 189 18.60 -16.17 10.56
C VAL A 189 19.93 -16.23 11.32
N ALA A 190 20.34 -15.14 11.97
CA ALA A 190 21.57 -15.11 12.78
C ALA A 190 21.52 -16.15 13.91
N THR A 191 20.35 -16.30 14.54
CA THR A 191 20.11 -17.29 15.60
C THR A 191 20.17 -18.73 15.05
N VAL A 192 19.53 -18.99 13.91
CA VAL A 192 19.50 -20.33 13.28
C VAL A 192 20.90 -20.77 12.81
N PHE A 193 21.67 -19.86 12.23
CA PHE A 193 23.01 -20.16 11.70
C PHE A 193 24.14 -20.05 12.72
N ARG A 194 23.85 -19.59 13.95
CA ARG A 194 24.87 -19.27 14.97
C ARG A 194 25.99 -18.38 14.40
N SER A 195 25.64 -17.48 13.49
CA SER A 195 26.59 -16.61 12.76
C SER A 195 25.93 -15.28 12.45
N TYR A 196 26.60 -14.17 12.75
CA TYR A 196 26.09 -12.82 12.46
C TYR A 196 26.47 -12.31 11.06
N VAL A 197 27.46 -12.94 10.41
CA VAL A 197 27.95 -12.46 9.10
C VAL A 197 27.29 -13.18 7.92
N GLN A 198 26.95 -14.47 8.06
CA GLN A 198 26.23 -15.21 7.02
C GLN A 198 24.82 -14.62 6.69
N PRO A 199 24.02 -14.14 7.66
CA PRO A 199 22.77 -13.46 7.38
C PRO A 199 22.95 -12.16 6.57
N LEU A 200 24.06 -11.44 6.74
CA LEU A 200 24.33 -10.25 5.91
C LEU A 200 24.51 -10.63 4.44
N VAL A 201 25.17 -11.75 4.15
CA VAL A 201 25.31 -12.28 2.79
C VAL A 201 23.95 -12.57 2.15
N ILE A 202 22.99 -13.06 2.94
CA ILE A 202 21.61 -13.26 2.48
C ILE A 202 20.93 -11.93 2.19
N LEU A 203 21.05 -10.94 3.09
CA LEU A 203 20.38 -9.65 2.89
C LEU A 203 20.90 -8.89 1.65
N VAL A 204 22.14 -9.13 1.24
CA VAL A 204 22.69 -8.58 0.00
C VAL A 204 21.93 -9.06 -1.24
N THR A 205 21.23 -10.21 -1.20
CA THR A 205 20.44 -10.69 -2.35
C THR A 205 19.15 -9.90 -2.57
N VAL A 206 18.63 -9.21 -1.54
CA VAL A 206 17.35 -8.48 -1.61
C VAL A 206 17.41 -7.30 -2.60
N PRO A 207 18.40 -6.39 -2.55
CA PRO A 207 18.55 -5.33 -3.56
C PRO A 207 18.61 -5.84 -5.01
N PHE A 208 19.22 -7.01 -5.22
CA PHE A 208 19.28 -7.62 -6.55
C PHE A 208 17.91 -8.10 -7.03
N GLY A 209 17.09 -8.65 -6.13
CA GLY A 209 15.69 -8.96 -6.45
C GLY A 209 14.87 -7.71 -6.81
N VAL A 210 15.01 -6.64 -6.02
CA VAL A 210 14.36 -5.35 -6.31
C VAL A 210 14.79 -4.82 -7.68
N SER A 211 16.07 -4.91 -8.01
CA SER A 211 16.59 -4.51 -9.33
C SER A 211 15.95 -5.30 -10.47
N GLY A 212 15.75 -6.61 -10.28
CA GLY A 212 15.06 -7.49 -11.23
C GLY A 212 13.58 -7.14 -11.43
N ALA A 213 12.91 -6.76 -10.35
CA ALA A 213 11.52 -6.33 -10.40
C ALA A 213 11.36 -5.02 -11.18
N VAL A 214 12.23 -4.03 -10.92
CA VAL A 214 12.27 -2.77 -11.68
C VAL A 214 12.54 -3.03 -13.16
N PHE A 215 13.50 -3.92 -13.47
CA PHE A 215 13.78 -4.32 -14.84
C PHE A 215 12.57 -4.98 -15.52
N GLY A 216 11.83 -5.84 -14.80
CA GLY A 216 10.60 -6.46 -15.29
C GLY A 216 9.49 -5.47 -15.62
N HIS A 217 9.29 -4.49 -14.75
CA HIS A 217 8.36 -3.38 -14.97
C HIS A 217 8.70 -2.61 -16.25
N MET A 218 9.99 -2.29 -16.44
CA MET A 218 10.47 -1.59 -17.62
C MET A 218 10.29 -2.44 -18.90
N LEU A 219 10.55 -3.75 -18.82
CA LEU A 219 10.44 -4.66 -19.96
C LEU A 219 8.97 -4.84 -20.40
N LEU A 220 8.04 -4.95 -19.46
CA LEU A 220 6.61 -5.12 -19.72
C LEU A 220 5.85 -3.80 -19.87
N ARG A 221 6.55 -2.65 -19.77
CA ARG A 221 5.98 -1.29 -19.89
C ARG A 221 4.86 -1.01 -18.88
N TYR A 222 5.00 -1.53 -17.66
CA TYR A 222 4.12 -1.22 -16.54
C TYR A 222 4.79 -0.22 -15.59
N ASP A 223 4.05 0.82 -15.22
CA ASP A 223 4.48 1.75 -14.18
C ASP A 223 4.59 1.07 -12.81
N ILE A 224 5.50 1.57 -11.99
CA ILE A 224 5.62 1.13 -10.60
C ILE A 224 4.49 1.79 -9.82
N THR A 225 3.55 0.98 -9.34
CA THR A 225 2.41 1.44 -8.54
C THR A 225 2.58 1.06 -7.07
N MET A 226 1.65 1.48 -6.21
CA MET A 226 1.61 1.02 -4.81
C MET A 226 1.56 -0.52 -4.72
N MET A 227 0.84 -1.17 -5.63
CA MET A 227 0.73 -2.64 -5.64
C MET A 227 2.07 -3.30 -6.02
N SER A 228 2.85 -2.69 -6.93
CA SER A 228 4.23 -3.13 -7.20
C SER A 228 5.11 -3.06 -5.96
N VAL A 229 4.98 -2.01 -5.16
CA VAL A 229 5.77 -1.83 -3.93
C VAL A 229 5.46 -2.93 -2.91
N PHE A 230 4.19 -3.29 -2.71
CA PHE A 230 3.86 -4.47 -1.89
C PHE A 230 4.44 -5.77 -2.47
N GLY A 231 4.45 -5.90 -3.80
CA GLY A 231 5.15 -6.98 -4.49
C GLY A 231 6.65 -7.03 -4.19
N LEU A 232 7.33 -5.88 -4.13
CA LEU A 232 8.76 -5.79 -3.77
C LEU A 232 9.03 -6.25 -2.33
N VAL A 233 8.14 -5.94 -1.40
CA VAL A 233 8.24 -6.41 0.00
C VAL A 233 8.06 -7.93 0.06
N ALA A 234 7.06 -8.46 -0.62
CA ALA A 234 6.82 -9.90 -0.70
C ALA A 234 8.01 -10.63 -1.36
N LEU A 235 8.57 -10.06 -2.43
CA LEU A 235 9.74 -10.55 -3.13
C LEU A 235 10.95 -10.70 -2.21
N ALA A 236 11.20 -9.74 -1.30
CA ALA A 236 12.32 -9.81 -0.37
C ALA A 236 12.29 -11.10 0.47
N GLY A 237 11.11 -11.50 0.95
CA GLY A 237 10.95 -12.75 1.72
C GLY A 237 11.24 -14.00 0.89
N VAL A 238 10.74 -14.05 -0.36
CA VAL A 238 10.95 -15.19 -1.25
C VAL A 238 12.43 -15.34 -1.62
N VAL A 239 13.10 -14.24 -1.96
CA VAL A 239 14.53 -14.24 -2.33
C VAL A 239 15.41 -14.61 -1.14
N VAL A 240 15.07 -14.14 0.06
CA VAL A 240 15.75 -14.54 1.30
C VAL A 240 15.65 -16.05 1.54
N ASN A 241 14.47 -16.64 1.32
CA ASN A 241 14.27 -18.08 1.50
C ASN A 241 15.20 -18.91 0.61
N ASP A 242 15.33 -18.55 -0.68
CA ASP A 242 16.20 -19.29 -1.60
C ASP A 242 17.68 -19.24 -1.17
N ALA A 243 18.13 -18.08 -0.70
CA ALA A 243 19.49 -17.90 -0.19
C ALA A 243 19.73 -18.69 1.12
N ILE A 244 18.75 -18.70 2.05
CA ILE A 244 18.81 -19.47 3.30
C ILE A 244 19.01 -20.95 3.00
N VAL A 245 18.19 -21.52 2.12
CA VAL A 245 18.24 -22.96 1.80
C VAL A 245 19.57 -23.35 1.15
N LEU A 246 20.15 -22.47 0.32
CA LEU A 246 21.45 -22.69 -0.30
C LEU A 246 22.58 -22.67 0.73
N ILE A 247 22.67 -21.63 1.55
CA ILE A 247 23.71 -21.48 2.57
C ILE A 247 23.61 -22.59 3.62
N GLU A 248 22.39 -22.93 4.05
CA GLU A 248 22.17 -24.03 4.98
C GLU A 248 22.64 -25.37 4.40
N CYS A 249 22.45 -25.60 3.09
CA CYS A 249 22.98 -26.79 2.44
C CYS A 249 24.51 -26.83 2.45
N ILE A 250 25.17 -25.70 2.20
CA ILE A 250 26.63 -25.57 2.23
C ILE A 250 27.14 -25.78 3.67
N ASN A 251 26.54 -25.11 4.65
CA ASN A 251 26.87 -25.23 6.07
C ASN A 251 26.74 -26.68 6.56
N ASN A 252 25.73 -27.43 6.10
CA ASN A 252 25.58 -28.83 6.47
C ASN A 252 26.71 -29.71 5.91
N TYR A 253 27.17 -29.48 4.68
CA TYR A 253 28.33 -30.19 4.13
C TYR A 253 29.63 -29.83 4.86
N VAL A 254 29.83 -28.57 5.23
CA VAL A 254 30.97 -28.15 6.06
C VAL A 254 30.91 -28.81 7.45
N ALA A 255 29.72 -28.89 8.05
CA ALA A 255 29.52 -29.56 9.34
C ALA A 255 29.70 -31.09 9.25
N ASP A 256 29.49 -31.70 8.09
CA ASP A 256 29.79 -33.11 7.79
C ASP A 256 31.30 -33.38 7.61
N GLY A 257 32.13 -32.33 7.67
CA GLY A 257 33.59 -32.44 7.56
C GLY A 257 34.13 -32.38 6.13
N GLU A 258 33.30 -32.00 5.15
CA GLU A 258 33.77 -31.75 3.78
C GLU A 258 34.59 -30.45 3.71
N SER A 259 35.55 -30.39 2.77
CA SER A 259 36.31 -29.16 2.54
C SER A 259 35.38 -28.04 2.05
N PHE A 260 35.69 -26.81 2.43
CA PHE A 260 34.79 -25.67 2.19
C PHE A 260 34.43 -25.50 0.71
N TYR A 261 35.42 -25.52 -0.18
CA TYR A 261 35.18 -25.34 -1.61
C TYR A 261 34.38 -26.50 -2.24
N GLU A 262 34.57 -27.73 -1.75
CA GLU A 262 33.81 -28.89 -2.22
C GLU A 262 32.36 -28.84 -1.70
N ALA A 263 32.17 -28.41 -0.45
CA ALA A 263 30.86 -28.15 0.14
C ALA A 263 30.07 -27.08 -0.64
N VAL A 264 30.73 -25.98 -1.05
CA VAL A 264 30.12 -24.95 -1.90
C VAL A 264 29.72 -25.52 -3.27
N ARG A 265 30.61 -26.26 -3.92
CA ARG A 265 30.37 -26.86 -5.23
C ARG A 265 29.20 -27.87 -5.21
N ARG A 266 29.22 -28.80 -4.25
CA ARG A 266 28.17 -29.81 -4.08
C ARG A 266 26.85 -29.21 -3.59
N GLY A 267 26.90 -28.28 -2.65
CA GLY A 267 25.75 -27.54 -2.16
C GLY A 267 25.03 -26.80 -3.28
N GLY A 268 25.77 -26.03 -4.08
CA GLY A 268 25.25 -25.34 -5.26
C GLY A 268 24.61 -26.30 -6.27
N ALA A 269 25.33 -27.35 -6.69
CA ALA A 269 24.82 -28.32 -7.66
C ALA A 269 23.54 -29.04 -7.18
N ARG A 270 23.47 -29.40 -5.89
CA ARG A 270 22.30 -30.05 -5.30
C ARG A 270 21.09 -29.13 -5.23
N ARG A 271 21.30 -27.86 -4.86
CA ARG A 271 20.21 -26.90 -4.67
C ARG A 271 19.77 -26.20 -5.94
N PHE A 272 20.60 -26.19 -6.99
CA PHE A 272 20.26 -25.65 -8.30
C PHE A 272 18.88 -26.13 -8.78
N ARG A 273 18.63 -27.46 -8.79
CA ARG A 273 17.35 -28.01 -9.28
C ARG A 273 16.16 -27.61 -8.42
N ALA A 274 16.34 -27.59 -7.09
CA ALA A 274 15.28 -27.26 -6.16
C ALA A 274 14.88 -25.78 -6.25
N ILE A 275 15.86 -24.87 -6.25
CA ILE A 275 15.65 -23.42 -6.35
C ILE A 275 15.06 -23.06 -7.73
N PHE A 276 15.53 -23.69 -8.80
CA PHE A 276 14.96 -23.44 -10.13
C PHE A 276 13.48 -23.88 -10.21
N LEU A 277 13.13 -24.99 -9.57
CA LEU A 277 11.75 -25.49 -9.55
C LEU A 277 10.83 -24.57 -8.73
N THR A 278 11.28 -24.06 -7.58
CA THR A 278 10.48 -23.10 -6.80
C THR A 278 10.22 -21.82 -7.59
N THR A 279 11.23 -21.29 -8.27
CA THR A 279 11.06 -20.12 -9.15
C THR A 279 10.05 -20.38 -10.26
N ILE A 280 10.14 -21.51 -10.96
CA ILE A 280 9.17 -21.88 -12.00
C ILE A 280 7.76 -22.01 -11.41
N THR A 281 7.62 -22.63 -10.24
CA THR A 281 6.31 -22.78 -9.59
C THR A 281 5.72 -21.42 -9.20
N THR A 282 6.51 -20.50 -8.65
CA THR A 282 6.02 -19.18 -8.27
C THR A 282 5.66 -18.34 -9.50
N VAL A 283 6.54 -18.29 -10.50
CA VAL A 283 6.28 -17.57 -11.75
C VAL A 283 5.09 -18.16 -12.49
N GLY A 284 5.01 -19.49 -12.57
CA GLY A 284 3.90 -20.20 -13.19
C GLY A 284 2.57 -19.97 -12.46
N GLY A 285 2.58 -19.86 -11.14
CA GLY A 285 1.41 -19.51 -10.34
C GLY A 285 0.95 -18.06 -10.54
N LEU A 286 1.89 -17.13 -10.81
CA LEU A 286 1.60 -15.72 -11.07
C LEU A 286 1.30 -15.42 -12.54
N ALA A 287 1.71 -16.28 -13.47
CA ALA A 287 1.46 -16.12 -14.90
C ALA A 287 -0.02 -15.85 -15.27
N PRO A 288 -1.02 -16.60 -14.75
CA PRO A 288 -2.42 -16.30 -15.08
C PRO A 288 -2.86 -14.93 -14.56
N MET A 289 -2.34 -14.50 -13.40
CA MET A 289 -2.63 -13.20 -12.82
C MET A 289 -2.04 -12.05 -13.64
N ILE A 290 -0.86 -12.25 -14.25
CA ILE A 290 -0.26 -11.27 -15.17
C ILE A 290 -1.06 -11.18 -16.48
N ALA A 291 -1.68 -12.28 -16.92
CA ALA A 291 -2.48 -12.36 -18.13
C ALA A 291 -3.95 -11.92 -17.94
N GLU A 292 -4.34 -11.54 -16.73
CA GLU A 292 -5.71 -11.17 -16.36
C GLU A 292 -6.17 -9.88 -17.08
N GLN A 293 -7.42 -9.85 -17.54
CA GLN A 293 -7.99 -8.73 -18.31
C GLN A 293 -9.10 -7.97 -17.57
N ASP A 294 -9.60 -8.53 -16.47
CA ASP A 294 -10.67 -7.95 -15.69
C ASP A 294 -10.28 -6.60 -15.08
N ARG A 295 -11.15 -5.58 -15.28
CA ARG A 295 -10.91 -4.21 -14.79
C ARG A 295 -10.71 -4.13 -13.27
N THR A 296 -11.38 -5.01 -12.53
CA THR A 296 -11.27 -5.10 -11.06
C THR A 296 -9.94 -5.71 -10.61
N ALA A 297 -9.34 -6.59 -11.40
CA ALA A 297 -8.10 -7.30 -11.08
C ALA A 297 -6.85 -6.61 -11.63
N LYS A 298 -6.99 -5.71 -12.63
CA LYS A 298 -5.89 -4.93 -13.22
C LYS A 298 -4.95 -4.24 -12.21
N PRO A 299 -5.41 -3.68 -11.08
CA PRO A 299 -4.51 -3.09 -10.09
C PRO A 299 -3.50 -4.08 -9.49
N LEU A 300 -3.77 -5.39 -9.56
CA LEU A 300 -2.90 -6.43 -9.00
C LEU A 300 -1.81 -6.91 -9.98
N ILE A 301 -1.96 -6.65 -11.28
CA ILE A 301 -0.99 -7.05 -12.31
C ILE A 301 0.42 -6.50 -12.03
N PRO A 302 0.59 -5.19 -11.70
CA PRO A 302 1.89 -4.62 -11.33
C PRO A 302 2.57 -5.35 -10.15
N MET A 303 1.80 -5.85 -9.19
CA MET A 303 2.33 -6.63 -8.06
C MET A 303 2.88 -7.98 -8.52
N ALA A 304 2.13 -8.69 -9.35
CA ALA A 304 2.52 -10.00 -9.89
C ALA A 304 3.78 -9.89 -10.77
N ILE A 305 3.88 -8.84 -11.58
CA ILE A 305 5.07 -8.54 -12.40
C ILE A 305 6.31 -8.33 -11.52
N ALA A 306 6.20 -7.49 -10.48
CA ALA A 306 7.31 -7.22 -9.57
C ALA A 306 7.85 -8.50 -8.92
N ILE A 307 6.96 -9.38 -8.45
CA ILE A 307 7.35 -10.66 -7.85
C ILE A 307 7.95 -11.60 -8.89
N ALA A 308 7.26 -11.83 -10.02
CA ALA A 308 7.70 -12.80 -11.01
C ALA A 308 9.05 -12.43 -11.63
N ALA A 309 9.19 -11.19 -12.13
CA ALA A 309 10.45 -10.73 -12.72
C ALA A 309 11.57 -10.61 -11.68
N GLY A 310 11.23 -10.14 -10.47
CA GLY A 310 12.14 -10.06 -9.34
C GLY A 310 12.73 -11.41 -8.97
N ILE A 311 11.90 -12.45 -8.85
CA ILE A 311 12.38 -13.81 -8.51
C ILE A 311 13.21 -14.37 -9.66
N ILE A 312 12.78 -14.28 -10.92
CA ILE A 312 13.55 -14.82 -12.05
C ILE A 312 14.98 -14.27 -12.06
N PHE A 313 15.09 -12.94 -11.92
CA PHE A 313 16.38 -12.27 -11.91
C PHE A 313 17.18 -12.57 -10.63
N ALA A 314 16.51 -12.54 -9.47
CA ALA A 314 17.13 -12.84 -8.18
C ALA A 314 17.64 -14.28 -8.12
N THR A 315 16.90 -15.27 -8.60
CA THR A 315 17.30 -16.68 -8.58
C THR A 315 18.54 -16.90 -9.42
N LEU A 316 18.58 -16.32 -10.63
CA LEU A 316 19.76 -16.37 -11.49
C LEU A 316 20.97 -15.79 -10.76
N LEU A 317 20.84 -14.58 -10.20
CA LEU A 317 21.95 -13.97 -9.47
C LEU A 317 22.32 -14.73 -8.21
N THR A 318 21.36 -15.18 -7.40
CA THR A 318 21.57 -15.87 -6.12
C THR A 318 22.36 -17.16 -6.30
N LEU A 319 22.07 -17.93 -7.36
CA LEU A 319 22.78 -19.19 -7.64
C LEU A 319 24.28 -19.00 -7.95
N PHE A 320 24.70 -17.83 -8.44
CA PHE A 320 26.12 -17.52 -8.68
C PHE A 320 26.72 -16.65 -7.58
N LEU A 321 25.99 -15.62 -7.16
CA LEU A 321 26.42 -14.59 -6.23
C LEU A 321 26.56 -15.14 -4.81
N VAL A 322 25.62 -15.96 -4.31
CA VAL A 322 25.70 -16.47 -2.95
C VAL A 322 26.90 -17.39 -2.74
N PRO A 323 27.18 -18.39 -3.61
CA PRO A 323 28.41 -19.18 -3.52
C PRO A 323 29.68 -18.31 -3.58
N ALA A 324 29.72 -17.31 -4.47
CA ALA A 324 30.86 -16.40 -4.60
C ALA A 324 31.05 -15.54 -3.33
N LEU A 325 29.97 -14.98 -2.78
CA LEU A 325 30.00 -14.19 -1.55
C LEU A 325 30.42 -15.03 -0.35
N MET A 326 30.01 -16.31 -0.29
CA MET A 326 30.47 -17.23 0.74
C MET A 326 31.98 -17.49 0.63
N CYS A 327 32.53 -17.67 -0.58
CA CYS A 327 33.98 -17.78 -0.77
C CYS A 327 34.72 -16.50 -0.36
N ILE A 328 34.23 -15.33 -0.76
CA ILE A 328 34.81 -14.04 -0.39
C ILE A 328 34.77 -13.84 1.13
N LEU A 329 33.66 -14.22 1.77
CA LEU A 329 33.52 -14.15 3.22
C LEU A 329 34.52 -15.07 3.93
N ASN A 330 34.73 -16.28 3.41
CA ASN A 330 35.71 -17.21 3.94
C ASN A 330 37.14 -16.62 3.83
N ASP A 331 37.51 -16.10 2.67
CA ASP A 331 38.81 -15.46 2.45
C ASP A 331 39.01 -14.24 3.36
N LEU A 332 37.96 -13.42 3.55
CA LEU A 332 37.99 -12.28 4.47
C LEU A 332 38.22 -12.73 5.92
N ARG A 333 37.56 -13.80 6.36
CA ARG A 333 37.77 -14.35 7.72
C ARG A 333 39.18 -14.89 7.89
N ARG A 334 39.73 -15.57 6.88
CA ARG A 334 41.12 -16.05 6.89
C ARG A 334 42.11 -14.89 6.97
N LEU A 335 41.87 -13.82 6.23
CA LEU A 335 42.69 -12.60 6.27
C LEU A 335 42.64 -11.93 7.64
N VAL A 336 41.45 -11.76 8.21
CA VAL A 336 41.28 -11.17 9.56
C VAL A 336 41.97 -12.03 10.61
N HIS A 337 41.82 -13.36 10.52
CA HIS A 337 42.49 -14.27 11.44
C HIS A 337 44.02 -14.19 11.29
N PHE A 338 44.53 -14.19 10.06
CA PHE A 338 45.97 -14.05 9.78
C PHE A 338 46.54 -12.73 10.31
N LEU A 339 45.82 -11.62 10.14
CA LEU A 339 46.24 -10.32 10.68
C LEU A 339 46.29 -10.30 12.22
N LEU A 340 45.43 -11.08 12.88
CA LEU A 340 45.37 -11.15 14.34
C LEU A 340 46.36 -12.15 14.96
N THR A 341 46.58 -13.31 14.33
CA THR A 341 47.38 -14.39 14.92
C THR A 341 48.68 -14.71 14.17
N GLY A 342 48.89 -14.12 12.99
CA GLY A 342 50.08 -14.35 12.15
C GLY A 342 50.15 -15.74 11.49
N VAL A 343 49.13 -16.58 11.66
CA VAL A 343 49.05 -17.94 11.10
C VAL A 343 47.92 -17.99 10.08
N LEU A 344 48.14 -18.62 8.92
CA LEU A 344 47.12 -18.84 7.90
C LEU A 344 46.25 -20.05 8.28
N PRO A 345 45.00 -19.85 8.75
CA PRO A 345 44.11 -20.95 9.08
C PRO A 345 43.64 -21.66 7.80
N SER A 346 43.26 -22.94 7.95
CA SER A 346 42.58 -23.65 6.87
C SER A 346 41.17 -23.04 6.63
N PRO A 347 40.65 -23.08 5.39
CA PRO A 347 39.32 -22.54 5.08
C PRO A 347 38.20 -23.06 5.97
N GLU A 348 38.32 -24.29 6.46
CA GLU A 348 37.31 -24.93 7.30
C GLU A 348 37.36 -24.45 8.76
N GLU A 349 38.52 -24.02 9.26
CA GLU A 349 38.72 -23.58 10.66
C GLU A 349 38.01 -22.27 10.99
N VAL A 350 37.83 -21.40 9.99
CA VAL A 350 37.22 -20.07 10.18
C VAL A 350 35.70 -20.08 10.07
N GLU A 351 35.09 -21.20 9.65
CA GLU A 351 33.66 -21.29 9.46
C GLU A 351 32.92 -21.72 10.75
N PRO A 352 31.95 -20.92 11.24
CA PRO A 352 31.14 -21.27 12.41
C PRO A 352 30.41 -22.61 12.25
N ALA A 353 30.06 -22.98 11.02
CA ALA A 353 29.33 -24.22 10.71
C ALA A 353 30.10 -25.50 11.10
N ARG A 354 31.44 -25.47 11.12
CA ARG A 354 32.27 -26.63 11.46
C ARG A 354 32.06 -27.10 12.89
N LEU A 355 31.79 -26.19 13.81
CA LEU A 355 31.59 -26.49 15.23
C LEU A 355 30.16 -26.99 15.53
N ARG A 356 29.24 -26.96 14.56
CA ARG A 356 27.82 -27.25 14.78
C ARG A 356 27.53 -28.68 15.25
N LYS A 357 28.33 -29.66 14.82
CA LYS A 357 28.16 -31.08 15.18
C LYS A 357 29.15 -31.58 16.23
N ILE A 358 30.06 -30.71 16.68
CA ILE A 358 31.15 -31.07 17.59
C ILE A 358 30.71 -30.93 19.06
N ASP A 359 29.56 -30.31 19.33
CA ASP A 359 29.04 -30.17 20.70
C ASP A 359 27.57 -30.61 20.84
N PRO A 360 27.30 -31.73 21.54
CA PRO A 360 25.94 -32.08 21.95
C PRO A 360 25.42 -31.25 23.15
N ASP A 361 26.29 -30.56 23.92
CA ASP A 361 25.95 -30.06 25.27
C ASP A 361 26.45 -28.62 25.61
N ALA A 362 26.88 -27.78 24.65
CA ALA A 362 27.22 -26.36 24.90
C ALA A 362 26.14 -25.34 24.53
#